data_AF-A6DLL5-F1
#
_entry.id   AF-A6DLL5-F1
#
_cell.length_a   1.000
_cell.length_b   1.000
_cell.length_c   1.000
_cell.angle_alpha   90.00
_cell.angle_beta   90.00
_cell.angle_gamma   90.00
#
_symmetry.space_group_name_H-M   'P 1'
#
loop_
_entity.id
_entity.type
_entity.pdbx_description
1 polymer ?
#
loop_
_entity_poly.entity_id
_entity_poly.type
_entity_poly.pdbx_seq_one_letter_code
_entity_poly.pdbx_strand_id
1 'polypeptide(L)'
;MAHEMCHAVRFPLEADKYEEMFAYQTSTSSFRKLFGPMVRSPKETYILMALIAALMGTQVWIYSQEYVKNTYFLPMPVIILMAMMLGYFAFLMLRQHLQNKSYQRLLGMLSELTDKPRAVAFRLNDKEIDLVLKEQTLDRDLFGSLLDQAGAGGLRKEVLFSYFRCKEKL
;
A
#
# COMPACT_ATOMS: atom_id res chain seq x y z
N MET A 1 13.41 -4.46 12.70
CA MET A 1 14.56 -4.84 11.86
C MET A 1 14.15 -5.36 10.49
N ALA A 2 13.24 -6.35 10.38
CA ALA A 2 12.79 -6.86 9.07
C ALA A 2 12.14 -5.79 8.16
N HIS A 3 11.46 -4.81 8.75
CA HIS A 3 10.89 -3.65 8.05
C HIS A 3 11.97 -2.79 7.36
N GLU A 4 12.99 -2.33 8.09
CA GLU A 4 14.12 -1.58 7.52
C GLU A 4 14.94 -2.38 6.49
N MET A 5 15.13 -3.68 6.73
CA MET A 5 15.80 -4.54 5.75
C MET A 5 15.00 -4.66 4.44
N CYS A 6 13.67 -4.66 4.51
CA CYS A 6 12.81 -4.63 3.33
C CYS A 6 13.08 -3.38 2.49
N HIS A 7 13.19 -2.22 3.15
CA HIS A 7 13.53 -0.97 2.48
C HIS A 7 14.90 -1.05 1.80
N ALA A 8 15.93 -1.51 2.52
CA ALA A 8 17.28 -1.65 1.96
C ALA A 8 17.34 -2.56 0.72
N VAL A 9 16.58 -3.65 0.70
CA VAL A 9 16.55 -4.60 -0.42
C VAL A 9 15.72 -4.10 -1.59
N ARG A 10 14.66 -3.31 -1.34
CA ARG A 10 13.77 -2.77 -2.38
C ARG A 10 14.19 -1.40 -2.91
N PHE A 11 15.07 -0.68 -2.21
CA PHE A 11 15.67 0.57 -2.66
C PHE A 11 16.21 0.52 -4.11
N PRO A 12 17.02 -0.49 -4.54
CA PRO A 12 17.51 -0.57 -5.92
C PRO A 12 16.43 -0.90 -6.96
N LEU A 13 15.21 -1.27 -6.52
CA LEU A 13 14.10 -1.55 -7.41
C LEU A 13 13.25 -0.30 -7.70
N GLU A 14 13.54 0.88 -7.13
CA GLU A 14 12.75 2.12 -7.32
C GLU A 14 11.24 1.92 -7.04
N ALA A 15 10.91 1.15 -6.00
CA ALA A 15 9.57 0.61 -5.77
C ALA A 15 8.79 1.31 -4.65
N ASP A 16 8.43 2.59 -4.81
CA ASP A 16 7.78 3.40 -3.76
C ASP A 16 6.36 2.94 -3.37
N LYS A 17 5.60 2.32 -4.28
CA LYS A 17 4.16 2.08 -4.10
C LYS A 17 3.88 0.84 -3.25
N TYR A 18 4.62 -0.24 -3.46
CA TYR A 18 4.39 -1.53 -2.81
C TYR A 18 5.39 -1.85 -1.70
N GLU A 19 6.49 -1.10 -1.58
CA GLU A 19 7.54 -1.31 -0.58
C GLU A 19 6.99 -1.34 0.86
N GLU A 20 6.24 -0.32 1.28
CA GLU A 20 5.60 -0.27 2.60
C GLU A 20 4.73 -1.51 2.87
N MET A 21 3.96 -1.93 1.86
CA MET A 21 3.09 -3.08 1.97
C MET A 21 3.88 -4.39 2.19
N PHE A 22 5.01 -4.58 1.51
CA PHE A 22 5.91 -5.71 1.77
C PHE A 22 6.56 -5.62 3.15
N ALA A 23 6.97 -4.42 3.56
CA ALA A 23 7.62 -4.20 4.83
C ALA A 23 6.69 -4.54 6.01
N TYR A 24 5.41 -4.13 5.95
CA TYR A 24 4.41 -4.46 6.97
C TYR A 24 3.98 -5.93 6.98
N GLN A 25 4.14 -6.67 5.89
CA GLN A 25 3.85 -8.11 5.88
C GLN A 25 4.78 -8.93 6.77
N THR A 26 5.97 -8.40 7.09
CA THR A 26 6.91 -9.01 8.04
C THR A 26 6.46 -8.89 9.50
N SER A 27 5.46 -8.05 9.78
CA SER A 27 4.90 -7.89 11.13
C SER A 27 4.22 -9.17 11.63
N THR A 28 4.16 -9.38 12.95
CA THR A 28 3.43 -10.52 13.53
C THR A 28 1.92 -10.28 13.60
N SER A 29 1.49 -9.02 13.71
CA SER A 29 0.09 -8.65 13.89
C SER A 29 -0.64 -8.46 12.56
N SER A 30 -1.76 -9.18 12.37
CA SER A 30 -2.63 -9.05 11.20
C SER A 30 -3.19 -7.63 11.01
N PHE A 31 -3.44 -6.91 12.11
CA PHE A 31 -3.88 -5.51 12.06
C PHE A 31 -2.80 -4.62 11.41
N ARG A 32 -1.55 -4.79 11.85
CA ARG A 32 -0.40 -4.06 11.27
C ARG A 32 -0.15 -4.43 9.81
N LYS A 33 -0.39 -5.67 9.41
CA LYS A 33 -0.28 -6.10 8.00
C LYS A 33 -1.31 -5.41 7.11
N LEU A 34 -2.54 -5.23 7.61
CA LEU A 34 -3.66 -4.73 6.81
C LEU A 34 -3.71 -3.20 6.75
N PHE A 35 -3.51 -2.55 7.90
CA PHE A 35 -3.68 -1.11 8.07
C PHE A 35 -2.37 -0.34 8.21
N GLY A 36 -1.26 -1.02 8.50
CA GLY A 36 0.06 -0.39 8.58
C GLY A 36 0.46 0.39 7.32
N PRO A 37 0.29 -0.18 6.11
CA PRO A 37 0.67 0.51 4.87
C PRO A 37 -0.28 1.64 4.43
N MET A 38 -1.29 1.99 5.26
CA MET A 38 -2.34 2.94 4.88
C MET A 38 -1.78 4.32 4.55
N VAL A 39 -0.80 4.76 5.34
CA VAL A 39 -0.08 6.03 5.17
C VAL A 39 1.20 5.72 4.42
N ARG A 40 1.28 6.14 3.16
CA ARG A 40 2.42 5.83 2.27
C ARG A 40 3.44 6.95 2.21
N SER A 41 3.04 8.16 2.54
CA SER A 41 3.87 9.35 2.39
C SER A 41 3.77 10.23 3.63
N PRO A 42 4.89 10.88 4.04
CA PRO A 42 4.86 11.91 5.07
C PRO A 42 3.82 13.01 4.80
N LYS A 43 3.54 13.31 3.52
CA LYS A 43 2.54 14.31 3.12
C LYS A 43 1.14 13.96 3.60
N GLU A 44 0.77 12.69 3.59
CA GLU A 44 -0.53 12.21 4.03
C GLU A 44 -0.67 12.36 5.55
N THR A 45 0.40 12.08 6.28
CA THR A 45 0.50 12.36 7.72
C THR A 45 0.34 13.84 8.01
N TYR A 46 0.98 14.72 7.23
CA TYR A 46 0.85 16.17 7.44
C TYR A 46 -0.56 16.67 7.18
N ILE A 47 -1.24 16.17 6.14
CA ILE A 47 -2.64 16.52 5.88
C ILE A 47 -3.52 16.07 7.05
N LEU A 48 -3.34 14.85 7.54
CA LEU A 48 -4.09 14.34 8.69
C LEU A 48 -3.82 15.18 9.95
N MET A 49 -2.56 15.48 10.24
CA MET A 49 -2.17 16.30 11.39
C MET A 49 -2.74 17.71 11.30
N ALA A 50 -2.73 18.31 10.11
CA ALA A 50 -3.31 19.63 9.87
C ALA A 50 -4.83 19.63 10.07
N LEU A 51 -5.55 18.58 9.61
CA LEU A 51 -6.99 18.43 9.84
C LEU A 51 -7.31 18.28 11.32
N ILE A 52 -6.54 17.49 12.07
CA ILE A 52 -6.69 17.34 13.52
C ILE A 52 -6.42 18.68 14.23
N ALA A 53 -5.34 19.36 13.89
CA ALA A 53 -4.99 20.66 14.47
C ALA A 53 -6.05 21.73 14.17
N ALA A 54 -6.61 21.75 12.96
CA ALA A 54 -7.70 22.65 12.58
C ALA A 54 -8.99 22.34 13.36
N LEU A 55 -9.32 21.05 13.56
CA LEU A 55 -10.46 20.63 14.36
C LEU A 55 -10.31 21.05 15.82
N MET A 56 -9.14 20.81 16.42
CA MET A 56 -8.86 21.24 17.79
C MET A 56 -8.86 22.77 17.92
N GLY A 57 -8.22 23.49 16.99
CA GLY A 57 -8.16 24.95 16.99
C GLY A 57 -9.54 25.58 16.87
N THR A 58 -10.40 25.04 16.02
CA THR A 58 -11.79 25.50 15.90
C THR A 58 -12.60 25.20 17.15
N GLN A 59 -12.44 24.04 17.78
CA GLN A 59 -13.11 23.74 19.06
C GLN A 59 -12.68 24.70 20.18
N VAL A 60 -11.38 24.98 20.31
CA VAL A 60 -10.86 25.93 21.31
C VAL A 60 -11.36 27.34 21.03
N TRP A 61 -11.33 27.79 19.76
CA TRP A 61 -11.83 29.10 19.37
C TRP A 61 -13.32 29.24 19.70
N ILE A 62 -14.14 28.24 19.37
CA ILE A 62 -15.57 28.26 19.64
C ILE A 62 -15.86 28.23 21.14
N TYR A 63 -15.09 27.45 21.92
CA TYR A 63 -15.20 27.44 23.38
C TYR A 63 -14.80 28.79 24.01
N SER A 64 -13.83 29.50 23.42
CA SER A 64 -13.38 30.81 23.91
C SER A 64 -14.36 31.94 23.65
N GLN A 65 -15.23 31.78 22.65
CA GLN A 65 -16.34 32.70 22.41
C GLN A 65 -17.51 32.25 23.31
N GLU A 66 -18.07 33.13 24.15
CA GLU A 66 -19.26 32.81 24.98
C GLU A 66 -20.52 32.38 24.16
N TYR A 67 -20.41 32.32 22.84
CA TYR A 67 -21.43 32.00 21.83
C TYR A 67 -22.11 30.63 21.98
N VAL A 68 -21.58 29.72 22.81
CA VAL A 68 -22.04 28.31 22.89
C VAL A 68 -22.92 28.01 24.12
N LYS A 69 -23.20 29.00 24.99
CA LYS A 69 -24.04 28.75 26.17
C LYS A 69 -25.50 28.35 25.83
N ASN A 70 -25.97 28.52 24.59
CA ASN A 70 -27.40 28.37 24.27
C ASN A 70 -27.74 27.53 23.02
N THR A 71 -26.81 26.75 22.48
CA THR A 71 -27.03 25.96 21.25
C THR A 71 -26.57 24.52 21.44
N TYR A 72 -27.51 23.57 21.36
CA TYR A 72 -27.25 22.12 21.46
C TYR A 72 -26.63 21.53 20.18
N PHE A 73 -26.55 22.30 19.09
CA PHE A 73 -25.96 21.85 17.83
C PHE A 73 -24.47 22.14 17.78
N LEU A 74 -23.69 21.16 17.32
CA LEU A 74 -22.30 21.37 16.94
C LEU A 74 -22.23 22.54 15.93
N PRO A 75 -21.34 23.52 16.15
CA PRO A 75 -21.21 24.65 15.24
C PRO A 75 -20.80 24.15 13.85
N MET A 76 -21.43 24.69 12.81
CA MET A 76 -21.25 24.26 11.41
C MET A 76 -19.78 24.06 10.97
N PRO A 77 -18.80 24.91 11.38
CA PRO A 77 -17.39 24.69 11.04
C PRO A 77 -16.81 23.36 11.55
N VAL A 78 -17.22 22.91 12.75
CA VAL A 78 -16.75 21.65 13.35
C VAL A 78 -17.33 20.46 12.58
N ILE A 79 -18.60 20.52 12.17
CA ILE A 79 -19.23 19.46 11.37
C ILE A 79 -18.52 19.31 10.02
N ILE A 80 -18.21 20.42 9.35
CA ILE A 80 -17.50 20.41 8.07
C ILE A 80 -16.10 19.81 8.21
N LEU A 81 -15.31 20.26 9.22
CA LEU A 81 -13.98 19.71 9.48
C LEU A 81 -14.01 18.23 9.85
N MET A 82 -14.98 17.81 10.66
CA MET A 82 -15.17 16.41 11.02
C MET A 82 -15.55 15.56 9.81
N ALA A 83 -16.44 16.05 8.94
CA ALA A 83 -16.80 15.39 7.69
C ALA A 83 -15.60 15.26 6.74
N MET A 84 -14.78 16.31 6.61
CA MET A 84 -13.54 16.26 5.82
C MET A 84 -12.54 15.26 6.38
N MET A 85 -12.35 15.22 7.71
CA MET A 85 -11.47 14.25 8.36
C MET A 85 -11.94 12.81 8.15
N LEU A 86 -13.23 12.54 8.38
CA LEU A 86 -13.82 11.21 8.16
C LEU A 86 -13.75 10.81 6.69
N GLY A 87 -14.03 11.73 5.77
CA GLY A 87 -13.90 11.51 4.33
C GLY A 87 -12.48 11.18 3.92
N TYR A 88 -11.49 11.88 4.47
CA TYR A 88 -10.07 11.61 4.21
C TYR A 88 -9.65 10.23 4.76
N PHE A 89 -10.05 9.87 5.98
CA PHE A 89 -9.82 8.54 6.52
C PHE A 89 -10.49 7.43 5.69
N ALA A 90 -11.74 7.65 5.27
CA ALA A 90 -12.46 6.71 4.41
C ALA A 90 -11.75 6.53 3.06
N PHE A 91 -11.25 7.62 2.47
CA PHE A 91 -10.44 7.57 1.26
C PHE A 91 -9.15 6.74 1.44
N LEU A 92 -8.40 6.98 2.53
CA LEU A 92 -7.18 6.22 2.84
C LEU A 92 -7.49 4.73 3.04
N MET A 93 -8.56 4.40 3.77
CA MET A 93 -9.01 3.02 3.97
C MET A 93 -9.43 2.35 2.66
N LEU A 94 -10.22 3.03 1.82
CA LEU A 94 -10.65 2.49 0.53
C LEU A 94 -9.43 2.22 -0.37
N ARG A 95 -8.50 3.18 -0.46
CA ARG A 95 -7.28 3.03 -1.24
C ARG A 95 -6.42 1.86 -0.73
N GLN A 96 -6.30 1.71 0.59
CA GLN A 96 -5.57 0.59 1.19
C GLN A 96 -6.26 -0.75 0.87
N HIS A 97 -7.59 -0.78 0.94
CA HIS A 97 -8.37 -1.97 0.60
C HIS A 97 -8.18 -2.38 -0.86
N LEU A 98 -8.23 -1.43 -1.79
CA LEU A 98 -7.98 -1.67 -3.21
C LEU A 98 -6.56 -2.20 -3.44
N GLN A 99 -5.55 -1.64 -2.76
CA GLN A 99 -4.18 -2.12 -2.87
C GLN A 99 -4.01 -3.55 -2.33
N ASN A 100 -4.62 -3.85 -1.18
CA ASN A 100 -4.62 -5.20 -0.62
C ASN A 100 -5.29 -6.19 -1.59
N LYS A 101 -6.39 -5.80 -2.25
CA LYS A 101 -7.04 -6.63 -3.28
C LYS A 101 -6.14 -6.86 -4.49
N SER A 102 -5.50 -5.82 -5.01
CA SER A 102 -4.51 -5.95 -6.09
C SER A 102 -3.36 -6.87 -5.69
N TYR A 103 -2.86 -6.77 -4.46
CA TYR A 103 -1.80 -7.63 -3.98
C TYR A 103 -2.20 -9.11 -3.87
N GLN A 104 -3.39 -9.39 -3.34
CA GLN A 104 -3.90 -10.76 -3.28
C GLN A 104 -4.10 -11.34 -4.69
N ARG A 105 -4.56 -10.52 -5.65
CA ARG A 105 -4.64 -10.93 -7.05
C ARG A 105 -3.27 -11.25 -7.64
N LEU A 106 -2.27 -10.39 -7.41
CA LEU A 106 -0.88 -10.64 -7.84
C LEU A 106 -0.37 -11.98 -7.28
N LEU A 107 -0.59 -12.24 -5.99
CA LEU A 107 -0.19 -13.50 -5.38
C LEU A 107 -0.92 -14.71 -5.97
N GLY A 108 -2.21 -14.57 -6.29
CA GLY A 108 -2.98 -15.60 -6.97
C GLY A 108 -2.38 -15.95 -8.33
N MET A 109 -2.14 -14.93 -9.17
CA MET A 109 -1.55 -15.11 -10.50
C MET A 109 -0.14 -15.73 -10.42
N LEU A 110 0.69 -15.28 -9.47
CA LEU A 110 2.03 -15.85 -9.29
C LEU A 110 2.00 -17.27 -8.70
N SER A 111 0.97 -17.63 -7.93
CA SER A 111 0.84 -18.98 -7.36
C SER A 111 0.56 -20.05 -8.41
N GLU A 112 -0.02 -19.65 -9.55
CA GLU A 112 -0.19 -20.53 -10.71
C GLU A 112 1.16 -20.91 -11.33
N LEU A 113 2.17 -20.05 -11.22
CA LEU A 113 3.49 -20.28 -11.80
C LEU A 113 4.53 -20.82 -10.80
N THR A 114 4.49 -20.40 -9.53
CA THR A 114 5.51 -20.76 -8.52
C THR A 114 4.89 -21.15 -7.18
N ASP A 115 5.57 -22.03 -6.45
CA ASP A 115 5.22 -22.39 -5.07
C ASP A 115 5.55 -21.28 -4.06
N LYS A 116 6.36 -20.28 -4.47
CA LYS A 116 6.78 -19.16 -3.62
C LYS A 116 6.37 -17.81 -4.22
N PRO A 117 5.06 -17.54 -4.39
CA PRO A 117 4.56 -16.33 -5.06
C PRO A 117 4.99 -15.05 -4.36
N ARG A 118 5.07 -15.05 -3.03
CA ARG A 118 5.53 -13.89 -2.25
C ARG A 118 7.01 -13.55 -2.51
N ALA A 119 7.86 -14.55 -2.69
CA ALA A 119 9.28 -14.34 -2.94
C ALA A 119 9.56 -13.78 -4.35
N VAL A 120 8.70 -14.15 -5.31
CA VAL A 120 8.70 -13.57 -6.66
C VAL A 120 8.16 -12.14 -6.62
N ALA A 121 6.98 -11.93 -6.02
CA ALA A 121 6.36 -10.60 -5.89
C ALA A 121 7.30 -9.59 -5.21
N PHE A 122 8.05 -10.03 -4.19
CA PHE A 122 8.99 -9.18 -3.46
C PHE A 122 10.18 -8.71 -4.32
N ARG A 123 10.52 -9.41 -5.40
CA ARG A 123 11.62 -9.05 -6.30
C ARG A 123 11.16 -8.28 -7.54
N LEU A 124 9.85 -8.14 -7.72
CA LEU A 124 9.28 -7.34 -8.78
C LEU A 124 9.31 -5.85 -8.42
N ASN A 125 9.58 -5.04 -9.44
CA ASN A 125 9.41 -3.60 -9.43
C ASN A 125 7.91 -3.25 -9.58
N ASP A 126 7.52 -2.06 -9.14
CA ASP A 126 6.15 -1.53 -9.24
C ASP A 126 5.64 -1.50 -10.68
N LYS A 127 6.51 -1.17 -11.65
CA LYS A 127 6.18 -1.23 -13.09
C LYS A 127 5.83 -2.65 -13.54
N GLU A 128 6.60 -3.64 -13.09
CA GLU A 128 6.37 -5.05 -13.41
C GLU A 128 5.08 -5.55 -12.77
N ILE A 129 4.84 -5.18 -11.51
CA ILE A 129 3.60 -5.51 -10.79
C ILE A 129 2.38 -4.92 -11.52
N ASP A 130 2.45 -3.64 -11.90
CA ASP A 130 1.35 -2.96 -12.59
C ASP A 130 1.10 -3.55 -14.00
N LEU A 131 2.14 -4.03 -14.70
CA LEU A 131 2.00 -4.76 -15.97
C LEU A 131 1.34 -6.13 -15.75
N VAL A 132 1.81 -6.91 -14.79
CA VAL A 132 1.22 -8.22 -14.47
C VAL A 132 -0.23 -8.10 -14.05
N LEU A 133 -0.58 -7.07 -13.27
CA LEU A 133 -1.95 -6.85 -12.81
C LEU A 133 -2.93 -6.41 -13.91
N LYS A 134 -2.43 -5.92 -15.05
CA LYS A 134 -3.27 -5.61 -16.23
C LYS A 134 -3.73 -6.88 -16.93
N GLU A 135 -2.94 -7.94 -16.87
CA GLU A 135 -3.27 -9.21 -17.51
C GLU A 135 -4.33 -9.99 -16.70
N GLN A 136 -5.09 -10.83 -17.42
CA GLN A 136 -6.10 -11.70 -16.80
C GLN A 136 -5.50 -13.04 -16.38
N THR A 137 -4.63 -13.61 -17.21
CA THR A 137 -3.94 -14.87 -16.98
C THR A 137 -2.45 -14.66 -17.14
N LEU A 138 -1.64 -15.44 -16.42
CA LEU A 138 -0.20 -15.29 -16.42
C LEU A 138 0.44 -16.63 -16.83
N ASP A 139 1.03 -16.64 -18.03
CA ASP A 139 1.86 -17.75 -18.49
C ASP A 139 3.35 -17.40 -18.27
N ARG A 140 4.22 -18.41 -18.24
CA ARG A 140 5.66 -18.26 -18.05
C ARG A 140 6.30 -17.40 -19.13
N ASP A 141 5.91 -17.61 -20.38
CA ASP A 141 6.46 -16.87 -21.53
C ASP A 141 5.96 -15.43 -21.55
N LEU A 142 4.69 -15.22 -21.21
CA LEU A 142 4.11 -13.89 -21.03
C LEU A 142 4.77 -13.14 -19.87
N PHE A 143 5.03 -13.82 -18.75
CA PHE A 143 5.75 -13.22 -17.63
C PHE A 143 7.16 -12.78 -18.04
N GLY A 144 7.87 -13.59 -18.83
CA GLY A 144 9.17 -13.23 -19.39
C GLY A 144 9.12 -11.96 -20.24
N SER A 145 8.16 -11.88 -21.17
CA SER A 145 8.01 -10.72 -22.06
C SER A 145 7.63 -9.44 -21.31
N LEU A 146 6.81 -9.54 -20.26
CA LEU A 146 6.49 -8.39 -19.39
C LEU A 146 7.72 -7.89 -18.62
N LEU A 147 8.61 -8.80 -18.19
CA LEU A 147 9.88 -8.41 -17.56
C LEU A 147 10.85 -7.77 -18.57
N ASP A 148 10.85 -8.21 -19.83
CA ASP A 148 11.58 -7.55 -20.91
C ASP A 148 11.04 -6.14 -21.16
N GLN A 149 9.72 -6.00 -21.24
CA GLN A 149 9.04 -4.70 -21.44
C GLN A 149 9.35 -3.72 -20.29
N ALA A 150 9.45 -4.21 -19.06
CA ALA A 150 9.81 -3.39 -17.90
C ALA A 150 11.30 -3.05 -17.79
N GLY A 151 12.15 -3.60 -18.67
CA GLY A 151 13.59 -3.37 -18.66
C GLY A 151 14.34 -4.16 -17.59
N ALA A 152 13.87 -5.35 -17.19
CA ALA A 152 14.55 -6.15 -16.19
C ALA A 152 15.91 -6.68 -16.67
N GLY A 153 16.95 -6.52 -15.85
CA GLY A 153 18.29 -7.06 -16.15
C GLY A 153 18.29 -8.59 -16.24
N GLY A 154 19.14 -9.14 -17.12
CA GLY A 154 19.22 -10.59 -17.39
C GLY A 154 19.44 -11.45 -16.14
N LEU A 155 20.36 -11.04 -15.26
CA LEU A 155 20.62 -11.70 -13.97
C LEU A 155 19.39 -11.77 -13.06
N ARG A 156 18.57 -10.70 -13.01
CA ARG A 156 17.34 -10.68 -12.21
C ARG A 156 16.31 -11.67 -12.76
N LYS A 157 16.18 -11.74 -14.09
CA LYS A 157 15.33 -12.71 -14.76
C LYS A 157 15.74 -14.14 -14.42
N GLU A 158 17.02 -14.48 -14.53
CA GLU A 158 17.49 -15.84 -14.18
C GLU A 158 17.14 -16.24 -12.75
N VAL A 159 17.33 -15.31 -11.80
CA VAL A 159 16.94 -15.54 -10.40
C VAL A 159 15.43 -15.72 -10.26
N LEU A 160 14.61 -14.90 -10.91
CA LEU A 160 13.16 -15.06 -10.90
C LEU A 160 12.73 -16.39 -11.52
N PHE A 161 13.32 -16.78 -12.65
CA PHE A 161 13.02 -18.05 -13.32
C PHE A 161 13.46 -19.28 -12.53
N SER A 162 14.47 -19.15 -11.66
CA SER A 162 14.85 -20.23 -10.74
C SER A 162 13.71 -20.63 -9.79
N TYR A 163 12.81 -19.69 -9.44
CA TYR A 163 11.65 -19.96 -8.59
C TYR A 163 10.51 -20.73 -9.29
N PHE A 164 10.49 -20.76 -10.63
CA PHE A 164 9.49 -21.51 -11.40
C PHE A 164 9.88 -22.98 -11.58
N ARG A 165 11.18 -23.31 -11.56
CA ARG A 165 11.67 -24.71 -11.63
C ARG A 165 11.17 -25.59 -10.47
N CYS A 166 10.71 -25.01 -9.38
CA CYS A 166 10.27 -25.77 -8.20
C CYS A 166 8.93 -26.48 -8.42
N LYS A 167 8.09 -26.01 -9.35
CA LYS A 167 6.74 -26.55 -9.60
C LYS A 167 6.73 -27.75 -10.58
N GLU A 168 7.90 -28.18 -11.06
CA GLU A 168 8.03 -29.24 -12.07
C GLU A 168 8.06 -30.67 -11.48
N LYS A 169 7.78 -30.86 -10.18
CA LYS A 169 7.70 -32.20 -9.58
C LYS A 169 6.69 -32.32 -8.43
N LEU A 170 5.52 -32.88 -8.73
CA LEU A 170 5.03 -34.17 -8.19
C LEU A 170 3.70 -34.55 -8.87
#